data_AF-A0A925QBA4-F1
#
_entry.id   AF-A0A925QBA4-F1
#
_cell.length_a   1.000
_cell.length_b   1.000
_cell.length_c   1.000
_cell.angle_alpha   90.00
_cell.angle_beta   90.00
_cell.angle_gamma   90.00
#
_symmetry.space_group_name_H-M   'P 1'
#
loop_
_entity.id
_entity.type
_entity.pdbx_description
1 polymer ?
#
loop_
_entity_poly.entity_id
_entity_poly.type
_entity_poly.pdbx_seq_one_letter_code
_entity_poly.pdbx_strand_id
1 'polypeptide(L)' 'EMLDFCSRHNIVADIELISVHQINEAYERLLKGDVRYRFVIDMASLKE' A
#
# COMPACT_ATOMS: atom_id res chain seq x y z
N GLU A 1 9.90 -17.13 -9.41
CA GLU A 1 11.10 -16.50 -9.98
C GLU A 1 11.28 -15.04 -9.54
N MET A 2 10.41 -14.09 -9.93
CA MET A 2 10.54 -12.67 -9.53
C MET A 2 10.32 -12.43 -8.02
N LEU A 3 9.28 -13.01 -7.43
CA LEU A 3 9.02 -12.87 -5.99
C LEU A 3 10.13 -13.51 -5.14
N ASP A 4 10.66 -14.65 -5.59
CA ASP A 4 11.77 -15.34 -4.91
C ASP A 4 13.05 -14.49 -4.98
N PHE A 5 13.31 -13.86 -6.12
CA PHE A 5 14.42 -12.92 -6.28
C PHE A 5 14.26 -11.72 -5.35
N CYS A 6 13.09 -11.07 -5.34
CA CYS A 6 12.84 -9.93 -4.46
C CYS A 6 13.01 -10.29 -2.98
N SER A 7 12.50 -11.47 -2.57
CA SER A 7 12.66 -11.97 -1.20
C SER A 7 14.13 -12.21 -0.83
N ARG A 8 14.92 -12.85 -1.71
CA ARG A 8 16.35 -13.12 -1.47
C ARG A 8 17.20 -11.86 -1.40
N HIS A 9 16.84 -10.83 -2.16
CA HIS A 9 17.59 -9.58 -2.25
C HIS A 9 17.01 -8.46 -1.36
N ASN A 10 16.03 -8.77 -0.51
CA ASN A 10 15.34 -7.81 0.35
C ASN A 10 14.80 -6.58 -0.44
N ILE A 11 14.31 -6.84 -1.66
CA ILE A 11 13.67 -5.82 -2.50
C ILE A 11 12.21 -5.74 -2.08
N VAL A 12 11.88 -4.68 -1.36
CA VAL A 12 10.53 -4.39 -0.87
C VAL A 12 10.06 -3.07 -1.44
N ALA A 13 8.74 -2.90 -1.53
CA ALA A 13 8.15 -1.61 -1.87
C ALA A 13 8.05 -0.75 -0.62
N ASP A 14 8.37 0.54 -0.75
CA ASP A 14 7.91 1.53 0.22
C ASP A 14 6.41 1.68 0.07
N ILE A 15 5.70 1.53 1.18
CA ILE A 15 4.24 1.53 1.20
C ILE A 15 3.70 2.46 2.29
N GLU A 16 2.52 2.99 2.03
CA GLU A 16 1.67 3.62 3.02
C GLU A 16 0.48 2.69 3.29
N LEU A 17 0.44 2.12 4.50
CA LEU A 17 -0.63 1.21 4.91
C LEU A 17 -1.86 2.01 5.31
N ILE A 18 -3.02 1.65 4.76
CA ILE A 18 -4.30 2.30 5.05
C ILE A 18 -5.34 1.28 5.51
N SER A 19 -6.26 1.70 6.39
CA SER A 19 -7.47 0.95 6.68
C SER A 19 -8.42 0.98 5.49
N VAL A 20 -9.29 -0.03 5.35
CA VAL A 20 -10.35 -0.05 4.33
C VAL A 20 -11.27 1.17 4.43
N HIS A 21 -11.48 1.70 5.65
CA HIS A 21 -12.33 2.86 5.89
C HIS A 21 -11.72 4.17 5.35
N GLN A 22 -10.42 4.18 5.05
CA GLN A 22 -9.70 5.36 4.55
C GLN A 22 -9.57 5.40 3.02
N ILE A 23 -10.23 4.49 2.29
CA ILE A 23 -10.05 4.34 0.84
C ILE A 23 -10.35 5.62 0.06
N ASN A 24 -11.41 6.34 0.43
CA ASN A 24 -11.81 7.57 -0.25
C ASN A 24 -10.77 8.68 -0.06
N GLU A 25 -10.26 8.85 1.16
CA GLU A 25 -9.21 9.82 1.47
C GLU A 25 -7.91 9.50 0.73
N ALA A 26 -7.49 8.23 0.75
CA ALA A 26 -6.30 7.78 0.04
C ALA A 26 -6.43 7.99 -1.49
N TYR A 27 -7.63 7.79 -2.04
CA TYR A 27 -7.91 8.06 -3.45
C TYR A 27 -7.81 9.55 -3.81
N GLU A 28 -8.33 10.44 -2.97
CA GLU A 28 -8.17 11.88 -3.17
C GLU A 28 -6.71 12.32 -3.11
N ARG A 29 -5.94 11.78 -2.16
CA ARG A 29 -4.50 12.06 -2.03
C ARG A 29 -3.73 11.58 -3.25
N LEU A 30 -4.05 10.40 -3.77
CA LEU A 30 -3.49 9.88 -5.01
C LEU A 30 -3.75 10.84 -6.19
N LEU A 31 -4.97 11.34 -6.35
CA LEU A 31 -5.33 12.30 -7.40
C LEU A 31 -4.57 13.63 -7.27
N LYS A 32 -4.27 14.06 -6.03
CA LYS A 32 -3.49 15.25 -5.72
C LYS A 32 -1.97 15.05 -5.86
N GLY A 33 -1.52 13.82 -6.14
CA GLY A 33 -0.10 13.45 -6.19
C GLY A 33 0.56 13.33 -4.81
N ASP A 34 -0.22 13.38 -3.74
CA ASP A 34 0.22 13.24 -2.36
C ASP A 34 0.31 11.76 -1.96
N VAL A 35 1.20 11.02 -2.62
CA VAL A 35 1.45 9.61 -2.35
C VAL A 35 2.94 9.34 -2.29
N ARG A 36 3.38 8.56 -1.29
CA ARG A 36 4.72 7.98 -1.25
C ARG A 36 4.69 6.61 -1.91
N TYR A 37 4.88 6.59 -3.22
CA TYR A 37 4.97 5.41 -4.09
C TYR A 37 3.72 4.52 -4.19
N ARG A 38 3.23 3.92 -3.09
CA ARG A 38 2.12 2.95 -3.13
C ARG A 38 1.30 2.96 -1.83
N PHE A 39 -0.02 3.10 -1.96
CA PHE A 39 -0.95 2.74 -0.90
C PHE A 39 -1.20 1.23 -0.88
N VAL A 40 -1.23 0.63 0.31
CA VAL A 40 -1.61 -0.78 0.53
C VAL A 40 -2.73 -0.82 1.55
N ILE A 41 -3.84 -1.45 1.18
CA ILE A 41 -5.00 -1.60 2.06
C ILE A 41 -4.79 -2.82 2.94
N ASP A 42 -4.88 -2.63 4.26
CA ASP A 42 -4.91 -3.73 5.20
C ASP A 42 -6.29 -4.37 5.23
N MET A 43 -6.42 -5.56 4.66
CA MET A 43 -7.68 -6.31 4.63
C MET A 43 -8.09 -6.85 6.01
N ALA A 44 -7.18 -6.90 7.00
CA ALA A 44 -7.55 -7.26 8.37
C ALA A 44 -8.48 -6.21 8.99
N SER A 45 -8.32 -4.94 8.59
CA SER A 45 -9.16 -3.82 9.04
C SER A 45 -10.61 -3.88 8.58
N LEU A 46 -10.97 -4.82 7.69
CA LEU A 46 -12.34 -5.02 7.22
C LEU A 46 -13.29 -5.57 8.30
N LYS A 47 -12.75 -6.24 9.32
CA LYS A 47 -13.55 -6.86 10.38
C LYS A 47 -13.83 -5.93 11.57
N GLU A 48 -13.24 -4.74 11.57
CA GLU A 48 -13.40 -3.71 12.60
C GLU A 48 -14.45 -2.66 12.22
#